data_AF-A0A636K3P7-F1
#
_entry.id   AF-A0A636K3P7-F1
#
_cell.length_a   1.000
_cell.length_b   1.000
_cell.length_c   1.000
_cell.angle_alpha   90.00
_cell.angle_beta   90.00
_cell.angle_gamma   90.00
#
_symmetry.space_group_name_H-M   'P 1'
#
loop_
_entity.id
_entity.type
_entity.pdbx_description
1 polymer ?
#
loop_
_entity_poly.entity_id
_entity_poly.type
_entity_poly.pdbx_seq_one_letter_code
_entity_poly.pdbx_strand_id
1 'polypeptide(L)'
;MKYSQITTSMAKDIAFNLGAVLNDEEAGAFADGYNVAMLKVNKDMSTALSNNASLSTNSPVIPDDWVMVPKEPTQAMIKAWLSEVANFRGHAAGYRAALAASPQREIRNYA
;
A
#
# COMPACT_ATOMS: atom_id res chain seq x y z
N MET A 1 -5.62 -18.93 17.64
CA MET A 1 -6.00 -17.96 18.69
C MET A 1 -7.51 -17.98 18.82
N LYS A 2 -8.07 -18.23 20.02
CA LYS A 2 -9.52 -18.11 20.24
C LYS A 2 -9.83 -16.63 20.40
N TYR A 3 -10.70 -16.09 19.55
CA TYR A 3 -11.17 -14.71 19.70
C TYR A 3 -12.11 -14.65 20.89
N SER A 4 -11.88 -13.72 21.81
CA SER A 4 -12.73 -13.55 22.97
C SER A 4 -14.00 -12.86 22.52
N GLN A 5 -15.12 -13.58 22.59
CA GLN A 5 -16.43 -12.95 22.49
C GLN A 5 -16.56 -11.91 23.59
N ILE A 6 -17.17 -10.76 23.29
CA ILE A 6 -17.49 -9.76 24.30
C ILE A 6 -18.88 -10.03 24.87
N THR A 7 -19.05 -9.79 26.17
CA THR A 7 -20.33 -9.92 26.86
C THR A 7 -21.08 -8.58 26.89
N THR A 8 -22.37 -8.61 27.23
CA THR A 8 -23.19 -7.41 27.43
C THR A 8 -22.58 -6.43 28.44
N SER A 9 -22.00 -6.92 29.53
CA SER A 9 -21.33 -6.07 30.52
C SER A 9 -20.11 -5.37 29.93
N MET A 10 -19.28 -6.09 29.16
CA MET A 10 -18.14 -5.50 28.47
C MET A 10 -18.58 -4.46 27.43
N ALA A 11 -19.70 -4.68 26.74
CA ALA A 11 -20.27 -3.72 25.81
C ALA A 11 -20.68 -2.41 26.50
N LYS A 12 -21.28 -2.49 27.69
CA LYS A 12 -21.61 -1.30 28.50
C LYS A 12 -20.38 -0.55 28.95
N ASP A 13 -19.33 -1.25 29.40
CA ASP A 13 -18.08 -0.64 29.82
C ASP A 13 -17.39 0.09 28.64
N ILE A 14 -17.39 -0.53 27.44
CA ILE A 14 -16.88 0.09 26.21
C ILE A 14 -17.68 1.35 25.88
N ALA A 15 -19.01 1.27 25.89
CA ALA A 15 -19.87 2.41 25.59
C ALA A 15 -19.66 3.56 26.57
N PHE A 16 -19.56 3.26 27.86
CA PHE A 16 -19.31 4.23 28.92
C PHE A 16 -17.99 4.98 28.70
N ASN A 17 -16.91 4.27 28.36
CA ASN A 17 -15.62 4.88 28.04
C ASN A 17 -15.66 5.77 26.79
N LEU A 18 -16.60 5.52 25.88
CA LEU A 18 -16.85 6.34 24.68
C LEU A 18 -17.84 7.49 24.95
N GLY A 19 -18.31 7.66 26.19
CA GLY A 19 -19.27 8.70 26.56
C GLY A 19 -20.73 8.38 26.20
N ALA A 20 -21.03 7.11 25.92
CA ALA A 20 -22.38 6.62 25.66
C ALA A 20 -22.91 5.79 26.83
N VAL A 21 -24.23 5.80 27.03
CA VAL A 21 -24.91 4.96 28.02
C VAL A 21 -25.86 4.05 27.26
N LEU A 22 -25.60 2.74 27.31
CA LEU A 22 -26.45 1.73 26.69
C LEU A 22 -27.32 1.05 27.73
N ASN A 23 -28.58 0.78 27.39
CA ASN A 23 -29.42 -0.13 28.17
C ASN A 23 -29.06 -1.61 27.90
N ASP A 24 -29.70 -2.56 28.60
CA ASP A 24 -29.38 -4.00 28.46
C ASP A 24 -29.63 -4.56 27.06
N GLU A 25 -30.69 -4.10 26.39
CA GLU A 25 -31.07 -4.54 25.05
C GLU A 25 -30.07 -4.02 24.01
N GLU A 26 -29.72 -2.73 24.08
CA GLU A 26 -28.75 -2.09 23.20
C GLU A 26 -27.34 -2.67 23.39
N ALA A 27 -26.94 -2.93 24.63
CA ALA A 27 -25.65 -3.55 24.93
C ALA A 27 -25.60 -5.01 24.45
N GLY A 28 -26.72 -5.74 24.53
CA GLY A 28 -26.84 -7.08 23.96
C GLY A 28 -26.67 -7.06 22.44
N ALA A 29 -27.41 -6.18 21.75
CA ALA A 29 -27.31 -6.02 20.31
C ALA A 29 -25.90 -5.60 19.85
N PHE A 30 -25.23 -4.74 20.60
CA PHE A 30 -23.84 -4.36 20.34
C PHE A 30 -22.89 -5.55 20.47
N ALA A 31 -22.98 -6.30 21.57
CA ALA A 31 -22.13 -7.47 21.81
C ALA A 31 -22.33 -8.55 20.74
N ASP A 32 -23.58 -8.84 20.39
CA ASP A 32 -23.93 -9.82 19.35
C ASP A 32 -23.42 -9.37 17.98
N GLY A 33 -23.65 -8.10 17.60
CA GLY A 33 -23.16 -7.54 16.35
C GLY A 33 -21.63 -7.59 16.24
N TYR A 34 -20.93 -7.24 17.31
CA TYR A 34 -19.46 -7.31 17.36
C TYR A 34 -18.96 -8.75 17.23
N ASN A 35 -19.54 -9.69 17.98
CA ASN A 35 -19.15 -11.10 17.96
C ASN A 35 -19.41 -11.72 16.57
N VAL A 36 -20.53 -11.40 15.93
CA VAL A 36 -20.84 -11.85 14.55
C VAL A 36 -19.87 -11.26 13.54
N ALA A 37 -19.55 -9.97 13.64
CA ALA A 37 -18.60 -9.32 12.74
C ALA A 37 -17.20 -9.93 12.86
N MET A 38 -16.72 -10.18 14.08
CA MET A 38 -15.43 -10.82 14.32
C MET A 38 -15.41 -12.28 13.84
N LEU A 39 -16.49 -13.03 14.03
CA LEU A 39 -16.63 -14.38 13.47
C LEU A 39 -16.62 -14.37 11.94
N LYS A 40 -17.27 -13.39 11.31
CA LYS A 40 -17.26 -13.21 9.85
C LYS A 40 -15.87 -12.85 9.35
N VAL A 41 -15.15 -11.94 10.01
CA VAL A 41 -13.75 -11.63 9.70
C VAL A 41 -12.87 -12.88 9.79
N ASN A 42 -13.07 -13.76 10.76
CA ASN A 42 -12.34 -15.02 10.83
C ASN A 42 -12.69 -15.99 9.72
N LYS A 43 -13.97 -16.08 9.35
CA LYS A 43 -14.39 -16.88 8.21
C LYS A 43 -13.75 -16.35 6.93
N ASP A 44 -13.80 -15.04 6.73
CA ASP A 44 -13.24 -14.34 5.58
C ASP A 44 -11.71 -14.47 5.55
N MET A 45 -11.03 -14.43 6.69
CA MET A 45 -9.58 -14.64 6.84
C MET A 45 -9.18 -16.11 6.65
N SER A 46 -10.02 -17.06 7.11
CA SER A 46 -9.85 -18.49 6.87
C SER A 46 -10.10 -18.87 5.40
N THR A 47 -10.93 -18.12 4.67
CA THR A 47 -11.06 -18.22 3.20
C THR A 47 -9.99 -17.42 2.45
N ALA A 48 -9.50 -16.30 2.99
CA ALA A 48 -8.41 -15.52 2.41
C ALA A 48 -7.06 -16.24 2.51
N LEU A 49 -6.90 -17.15 3.47
CA LEU A 49 -5.76 -18.07 3.56
C LEU A 49 -5.99 -19.38 2.78
N SER A 50 -6.89 -19.40 1.80
CA SER A 50 -6.96 -20.45 0.80
C SER A 50 -5.97 -20.17 -0.33
N ASN A 51 -4.66 -20.19 -0.05
CA ASN A 51 -3.51 -20.42 -0.95
C ASN A 51 -3.55 -19.94 -2.43
N ASN A 52 -4.32 -18.91 -2.74
CA ASN A 52 -4.33 -18.25 -4.04
C ASN A 52 -4.59 -16.76 -3.87
N ALA A 53 -4.01 -16.15 -2.83
CA ALA A 53 -3.61 -14.76 -2.95
C ALA A 53 -2.73 -14.68 -4.20
N SER A 54 -3.37 -14.51 -5.36
CA SER A 54 -2.90 -13.71 -6.46
C SER A 54 -2.40 -12.48 -5.75
N LEU A 55 -1.10 -12.48 -5.46
CA LEU A 55 -0.32 -11.27 -5.34
C LEU A 55 -0.71 -10.52 -6.58
N SER A 56 -1.71 -9.67 -6.45
CA SER A 56 -2.15 -8.81 -7.52
C SER A 56 -0.92 -7.98 -7.78
N THR A 57 -0.22 -8.32 -8.85
CA THR A 57 0.95 -7.65 -9.38
C THR A 57 0.52 -6.29 -9.93
N ASN A 58 -0.20 -5.52 -9.11
CA ASN A 58 -0.71 -4.17 -9.39
C ASN A 58 0.43 -3.15 -9.37
N SER A 59 1.67 -3.59 -9.52
CA SER A 59 2.70 -2.69 -10.02
C SER A 59 2.21 -2.20 -11.38
N PRO A 60 2.12 -0.89 -11.61
CA PRO A 60 1.75 -0.38 -12.91
C PRO A 60 2.67 -1.02 -13.95
N VAL A 61 2.08 -1.64 -14.97
CA VAL A 61 2.84 -2.16 -16.10
C VAL A 61 3.55 -0.96 -16.72
N ILE A 62 4.87 -0.92 -16.59
CA ILE A 62 5.69 0.07 -17.30
C ILE A 62 5.66 -0.39 -18.76
N PRO A 63 5.14 0.43 -19.70
CA PRO A 63 5.19 0.07 -21.12
C PRO A 63 6.63 -0.18 -21.57
N ASP A 64 6.83 -1.07 -22.54
CA ASP A 64 8.18 -1.47 -22.99
C ASP A 64 9.07 -0.28 -23.43
N ASP A 65 8.46 0.82 -23.89
CA ASP A 65 9.15 2.04 -24.33
C ASP A 65 9.40 3.08 -23.22
N TRP A 66 9.04 2.79 -21.97
CA TRP A 66 9.19 3.72 -20.83
C TRP A 66 10.39 3.35 -19.97
N VAL A 67 11.20 4.34 -19.63
CA VAL A 67 12.37 4.18 -18.75
C VAL A 67 12.07 4.74 -17.38
N MET A 68 12.42 3.99 -16.33
CA MET A 68 12.31 4.46 -14.96
C MET A 68 13.41 5.47 -14.66
N VAL A 69 12.99 6.64 -14.17
CA VAL A 69 13.88 7.73 -13.78
C VAL A 69 13.62 8.15 -12.34
N PRO A 70 14.66 8.57 -11.59
CA PRO A 70 14.47 9.21 -10.31
C PRO A 70 13.56 10.44 -10.43
N LYS A 71 12.75 10.67 -9.38
CA LYS A 71 11.89 11.85 -9.31
C LYS A 71 12.69 13.17 -9.33
N GLU A 72 13.86 13.17 -8.71
CA GLU A 72 14.80 14.29 -8.72
C GLU A 72 16.01 13.90 -9.60
N PRO A 73 16.40 14.73 -10.58
CA PRO A 73 17.55 14.42 -11.43
C PRO A 73 18.82 14.36 -10.59
N THR A 74 19.65 13.34 -10.83
CA THR A 74 20.93 13.20 -10.13
C THR A 74 21.98 14.15 -10.71
N GLN A 75 23.05 14.38 -9.96
CA GLN A 75 24.18 15.20 -10.45
C GLN A 75 24.76 14.67 -11.76
N ALA A 76 24.79 13.34 -11.96
CA ALA A 76 25.25 12.72 -13.20
C ALA A 76 24.31 13.05 -14.37
N MET A 77 23.00 12.99 -14.16
CA MET A 77 21.99 13.35 -15.15
C MET A 77 22.09 14.83 -15.55
N ILE A 78 22.23 15.72 -14.55
CA ILE A 78 22.39 17.17 -14.77
C ILE A 78 23.68 17.46 -15.55
N LYS A 79 24.81 16.86 -15.16
CA LYS A 79 26.09 17.05 -15.85
C LYS A 79 26.04 16.56 -17.31
N ALA A 80 25.42 15.41 -17.55
CA ALA A 80 25.27 14.85 -18.89
C ALA A 80 24.41 15.77 -19.80
N TRP A 81 23.29 16.28 -19.28
CA TRP A 81 22.47 17.26 -20.01
C TRP A 81 23.29 18.52 -20.32
N LEU A 82 23.86 19.17 -19.32
CA LEU A 82 24.59 20.42 -19.49
C LEU A 82 25.75 20.28 -20.47
N SER A 83 26.43 19.13 -20.50
CA SER A 83 27.49 18.85 -21.47
C SER A 83 26.99 18.86 -22.92
N GLU A 84 25.83 18.27 -23.20
CA GLU A 84 25.25 18.24 -24.56
C GLU A 84 24.74 19.61 -25.00
N VAL A 85 24.15 20.37 -24.08
CA VAL A 85 23.71 21.75 -24.35
C VAL A 85 24.90 22.66 -24.59
N ALA A 86 25.98 22.52 -23.81
CA ALA A 86 27.22 23.26 -24.02
C ALA A 86 27.89 22.93 -25.37
N ASN A 87 27.70 21.71 -25.87
CA ASN A 87 28.16 21.30 -27.21
C ASN A 87 27.20 21.71 -28.35
N PHE A 88 26.23 22.60 -28.09
CA PHE A 88 25.23 23.07 -29.06
C PHE A 88 24.39 21.97 -29.73
N ARG A 89 24.29 20.79 -29.10
CA ARG A 89 23.50 19.65 -29.62
C ARG A 89 22.01 19.78 -29.31
N GLY A 90 21.64 20.79 -28.53
CA GLY A 90 20.27 21.15 -28.19
C GLY A 90 19.67 20.36 -27.02
N HIS A 91 18.51 20.81 -26.54
CA HIS A 91 17.84 20.23 -25.37
C HIS A 91 17.41 18.77 -25.55
N ALA A 92 17.06 18.35 -26.78
CA ALA A 92 16.69 16.96 -27.06
C ALA A 92 17.87 16.00 -26.87
N ALA A 93 19.08 16.40 -27.28
CA ALA A 93 20.29 15.62 -27.05
C ALA A 93 20.63 15.58 -25.55
N GLY A 94 20.50 16.73 -24.86
CA GLY A 94 20.70 16.81 -23.41
C GLY A 94 19.75 15.93 -22.61
N TYR A 95 18.47 15.88 -22.98
CA TYR A 95 17.50 15.01 -22.31
C TYR A 95 17.83 13.53 -22.51
N ARG A 96 18.22 13.11 -23.72
CA ARG A 96 18.66 11.72 -23.97
C ARG A 96 19.90 11.35 -23.16
N ALA A 97 20.87 12.26 -23.05
CA ALA A 97 22.06 12.05 -22.23
C ALA A 97 21.73 11.96 -20.73
N ALA A 98 20.77 12.76 -20.24
CA ALA A 98 20.28 12.66 -18.87
C ALA A 98 19.60 11.30 -18.60
N LEU A 99 18.76 10.81 -19.52
CA LEU A 99 18.13 9.49 -19.39
C LEU A 99 19.17 8.36 -19.40
N ALA A 100 20.19 8.45 -20.26
CA ALA A 100 21.29 7.47 -20.31
C ALA A 100 22.14 7.47 -19.03
N ALA A 101 22.29 8.62 -18.38
CA ALA A 101 22.98 8.76 -17.10
C ALA A 101 22.07 8.48 -15.88
N SER A 102 20.79 8.14 -16.10
CA SER A 102 19.86 7.80 -15.03
C SER A 102 20.27 6.49 -14.36
N PRO A 103 20.35 6.42 -13.02
CA PRO A 103 20.56 5.17 -12.31
C PRO A 103 19.45 4.19 -12.62
N GLN A 104 19.78 3.08 -13.27
CA GLN A 104 18.84 1.99 -13.52
C GLN A 104 18.69 1.18 -12.24
N ARG A 105 17.47 1.04 -11.73
CA ARG A 105 17.20 0.12 -10.61
C ARG A 105 17.35 -1.30 -11.14
N GLU A 106 18.28 -2.08 -10.59
CA GLU A 106 18.25 -3.53 -10.75
C GLU A 106 16.95 -4.06 -10.15
N ILE A 107 16.03 -4.54 -10.98
CA ILE A 107 14.89 -5.31 -10.51
C ILE A 107 15.48 -6.65 -10.06
N ARG A 108 15.81 -6.78 -8.78
CA ARG A 108 16.13 -8.07 -8.17
C ARG A 108 14.84 -8.90 -8.13
N ASN A 109 14.64 -9.70 -9.18
CA ASN A 109 13.67 -10.78 -9.17
C ASN A 109 14.21 -11.86 -8.23
N TYR A 110 13.73 -11.88 -6.98
CA TYR A 110 13.91 -13.06 -6.14
C TYR A 110 12.98 -14.14 -6.70
N ALA A 111 13.59 -15.16 -7.31
CA ALA A 111 12.95 -16.39 -7.76
C ALA A 111 12.67 -17.32 -6.57
#